data_AF-C0E6A2-F1
#
_entry.id   AF-C0E6A2-F1
#
_cell.length_a   1.000
_cell.length_b   1.000
_cell.length_c   1.000
_cell.angle_alpha   90.00
_cell.angle_beta   90.00
_cell.angle_gamma   90.00
#
_symmetry.space_group_name_H-M   'P 1'
#
loop_
_entity.id
_entity.type
_entity.pdbx_description
1 polymer ?
#
loop_
_entity_poly.entity_id
_entity_poly.type
_entity_poly.pdbx_seq_one_letter_code
_entity_poly.pdbx_strand_id
1 'polypeptide(L)'
;MKEWIASLPGSPRPTPAAQAAGIDPSTISRQLKRGRLSAENVIILCRCFGKSPLDGLAETGYILHTDIEGVGVDEALEIATNKQIRDEVIRRIKVD
;
A
#
# COMPACT_ATOMS: atom_id res chain seq x y z
N MET A 1 4.06 -1.26 15.32
CA MET A 1 4.58 -2.10 14.20
C MET A 1 4.13 -3.56 14.22
N LYS A 2 4.15 -4.28 15.35
CA LYS A 2 3.57 -5.64 15.38
C LYS A 2 2.08 -5.64 15.00
N GLU A 3 1.34 -4.68 15.54
CA GLU A 3 -0.07 -4.45 15.23
C GLU A 3 -0.29 -4.07 13.76
N TRP A 4 0.63 -3.31 13.17
CA TRP A 4 0.57 -2.98 11.74
C TRP A 4 0.73 -4.23 10.85
N ILE A 5 1.60 -5.18 11.22
CA ILE A 5 1.67 -6.46 10.50
C ILE A 5 0.35 -7.24 10.67
N ALA A 6 -0.25 -7.20 11.87
CA ALA A 6 -1.52 -7.86 12.14
C ALA A 6 -2.74 -7.18 11.47
N SER A 7 -2.61 -5.92 11.01
CA SER A 7 -3.64 -5.23 10.23
C SER A 7 -3.57 -5.54 8.74
N LEU A 8 -2.53 -6.24 8.27
CA LEU A 8 -2.48 -6.74 6.89
C LEU A 8 -3.60 -7.78 6.66
N PRO A 9 -4.12 -7.91 5.43
CA PRO A 9 -5.13 -8.91 5.12
C PRO A 9 -4.72 -10.32 5.56
N GLY A 10 -5.64 -11.06 6.17
CA GLY A 10 -5.36 -12.37 6.78
C GLY A 10 -4.73 -12.30 8.18
N SER A 11 -4.53 -11.10 8.73
CA SER A 11 -4.02 -10.83 10.07
C SER A 11 -2.79 -11.67 10.45
N PRO A 12 -1.74 -11.66 9.61
CA PRO A 12 -0.61 -12.55 9.78
C PRO A 12 0.18 -12.19 11.03
N ARG A 13 0.79 -13.21 11.65
CA ARG A 13 1.80 -13.02 12.70
C ARG A 13 3.14 -12.64 12.06
N PRO A 14 4.03 -11.89 12.74
CA PRO A 14 5.28 -11.40 12.16
C PRO A 14 6.18 -12.45 11.51
N THR A 15 6.40 -13.59 12.17
CA THR A 15 7.28 -14.65 11.65
C THR A 15 6.68 -15.34 10.42
N PRO A 16 5.41 -15.81 10.44
CA PRO A 16 4.74 -16.29 9.22
C PRO A 16 4.69 -15.24 8.10
N ALA A 17 4.46 -13.97 8.42
CA ALA A 17 4.45 -12.90 7.43
C ALA A 17 5.80 -12.76 6.73
N ALA A 18 6.90 -12.81 7.50
CA ALA A 18 8.26 -12.77 6.95
C ALA A 18 8.51 -13.95 6.01
N GLN A 19 8.18 -15.17 6.46
CA GLN A 19 8.37 -16.39 5.67
C GLN A 19 7.57 -16.37 4.36
N ALA A 20 6.28 -16.03 4.43
CA ALA A 20 5.42 -15.93 3.25
C ALA A 20 5.93 -14.90 2.24
N ALA A 21 6.49 -13.79 2.74
CA ALA A 21 7.00 -12.71 1.93
C ALA A 21 8.46 -12.89 1.48
N GLY A 22 9.09 -14.03 1.79
CA GLY A 22 10.49 -14.31 1.43
C GLY A 22 11.53 -13.48 2.19
N ILE A 23 11.14 -12.90 3.33
CA ILE A 23 12.02 -12.09 4.19
C ILE A 23 12.55 -12.98 5.32
N ASP A 24 13.85 -12.87 5.62
CA ASP A 24 14.42 -13.55 6.77
C ASP A 24 13.69 -13.12 8.08
N PRO A 25 13.12 -14.06 8.87
CA PRO A 25 12.34 -13.71 10.07
C PRO A 25 13.13 -12.93 11.13
N SER A 26 14.46 -13.11 11.19
CA SER A 26 15.32 -12.35 12.09
C SER A 26 15.39 -10.87 11.70
N THR A 27 15.27 -10.56 10.40
CA THR A 27 15.22 -9.18 9.90
C THR A 27 13.97 -8.47 10.38
N ILE A 28 12.79 -9.07 10.19
CA ILE A 28 11.53 -8.52 10.70
C ILE A 28 11.57 -8.41 12.23
N SER A 29 12.07 -9.44 12.92
CA SER A 29 12.20 -9.41 14.38
C SER A 29 13.08 -8.25 14.89
N ARG A 30 14.22 -8.00 14.24
CA ARG A 30 15.12 -6.89 14.57
C ARG A 30 14.48 -5.54 14.30
N GLN A 31 13.79 -5.38 13.17
CA GLN A 31 13.08 -4.14 12.82
C GLN A 31 11.92 -3.84 13.78
N LEU A 32 11.18 -4.86 14.20
CA LEU A 32 10.12 -4.73 15.21
C LEU A 32 10.67 -4.32 16.57
N LYS A 33 11.82 -4.86 16.99
CA LYS A 33 12.51 -4.42 18.22
C LYS A 33 12.94 -2.96 18.15
N ARG A 34 13.34 -2.48 16.97
CA ARG A 34 13.66 -1.06 16.71
C ARG A 34 12.43 -0.16 16.55
N GLY A 35 11.23 -0.73 16.52
CA GLY A 35 9.98 0.01 16.35
C GLY A 35 9.72 0.52 14.93
N ARG A 36 10.50 0.11 13.92
CA ARG A 36 10.35 0.59 12.53
C ARG A 36 10.72 -0.50 11.52
N LEU A 37 9.83 -0.75 10.55
CA LEU A 37 10.11 -1.57 9.37
C LEU A 37 10.77 -0.70 8.29
N SER A 38 11.68 -1.25 7.48
CA SER A 38 12.22 -0.54 6.30
C SER A 38 11.14 -0.37 5.23
N ALA A 39 11.22 0.69 4.42
CA ALA A 39 10.28 0.93 3.31
C ALA A 39 10.20 -0.28 2.36
N GLU A 40 11.35 -0.89 2.04
CA GLU A 40 11.43 -2.11 1.24
C GLU A 40 10.59 -3.26 1.83
N ASN A 41 10.75 -3.57 3.13
CA ASN A 41 10.01 -4.64 3.77
C ASN A 41 8.51 -4.32 3.87
N VAL A 42 8.15 -3.04 4.03
CA VAL A 42 6.76 -2.59 3.97
C VAL A 42 6.16 -2.91 2.60
N ILE A 43 6.84 -2.54 1.50
CA ILE A 43 6.39 -2.80 0.14
C ILE A 43 6.25 -4.30 -0.13
N ILE A 44 7.24 -5.10 0.25
CA ILE A 44 7.23 -6.55 0.07
C ILE A 44 6.06 -7.19 0.82
N LEU A 45 5.84 -6.83 2.09
CA LEU A 45 4.72 -7.31 2.89
C LEU A 45 3.37 -6.89 2.31
N CYS A 46 3.23 -5.64 1.89
CA CYS A 46 2.02 -5.13 1.25
C CYS A 46 1.66 -5.94 0.00
N ARG A 47 2.63 -6.17 -0.90
CA ARG A 47 2.43 -6.99 -2.10
C ARG A 47 2.07 -8.44 -1.77
N CYS A 48 2.74 -9.04 -0.78
CA CYS A 48 2.49 -10.41 -0.35
C CYS A 48 1.08 -10.62 0.20
N PHE A 49 0.52 -9.63 0.90
CA PHE A 49 -0.78 -9.72 1.55
C PHE A 49 -1.89 -8.94 0.84
N GLY A 50 -1.65 -8.43 -0.37
CA GLY A 50 -2.66 -7.73 -1.17
C GLY A 50 -3.08 -6.36 -0.60
N LYS A 51 -2.22 -5.69 0.18
CA LYS A 51 -2.40 -4.30 0.60
C LYS A 51 -1.68 -3.36 -0.38
N SER A 52 -2.25 -2.17 -0.63
CA SER A 52 -1.58 -1.11 -1.38
C SER A 52 -0.22 -0.75 -0.74
N PRO A 53 0.90 -0.80 -1.49
CA PRO A 53 2.19 -0.34 -0.98
C PRO A 53 2.19 1.16 -0.62
N LEU A 54 1.41 1.99 -1.31
CA LEU A 54 1.28 3.41 -0.99
C LEU A 54 0.66 3.59 0.40
N ASP A 55 -0.47 2.92 0.66
CA ASP A 55 -1.13 2.97 1.97
C ASP A 55 -0.19 2.47 3.06
N GLY A 56 0.51 1.37 2.81
CA GLY A 56 1.48 0.82 3.76
C GLY A 56 2.62 1.78 4.08
N LEU A 57 3.17 2.46 3.07
CA LEU A 57 4.22 3.46 3.25
C LEU A 57 3.69 4.71 3.97
N ALA A 58 2.45 5.11 3.71
CA ALA A 58 1.82 6.25 4.38
C ALA A 58 1.55 5.95 5.86
N GLU A 59 0.96 4.80 6.16
CA GLU A 59 0.70 4.33 7.54
C GLU A 59 1.99 4.15 8.35
N THR A 60 3.10 3.83 7.68
CA THR A 60 4.41 3.68 8.32
C THR A 60 5.26 4.95 8.30
N GLY A 61 4.69 6.07 7.80
CA GLY A 61 5.29 7.41 7.84
C GLY A 61 6.48 7.59 6.90
N TYR A 62 6.57 6.80 5.83
CA TYR A 62 7.56 7.01 4.76
C TYR A 62 7.11 8.02 3.72
N ILE A 63 5.79 8.13 3.51
CA ILE A 63 5.18 9.13 2.64
C ILE A 63 4.03 9.80 3.37
N LEU A 64 3.72 11.03 2.99
CA LEU A 64 2.52 11.75 3.37
C LEU A 64 1.40 11.45 2.38
N HIS A 65 0.15 11.62 2.80
CA HIS A 65 -0.98 11.48 1.87
C HIS A 65 -0.94 12.55 0.76
N THR A 66 -0.28 13.68 1.03
CA THR A 66 0.03 14.73 0.05
C THR A 66 1.08 14.30 -0.97
N ASP A 67 1.92 13.31 -0.67
CA ASP A 67 2.90 12.77 -1.63
C ASP A 67 2.22 11.92 -2.72
N ILE A 68 0.93 11.59 -2.53
CA ILE A 68 0.12 10.76 -3.45
C ILE A 68 -0.58 11.65 -4.51
N GLU A 69 -0.30 12.95 -4.55
CA GLU A 69 -0.68 13.82 -5.67
C GLU A 69 0.10 13.44 -6.94
N GLY A 70 -0.35 12.38 -7.62
CA GLY A 70 0.20 12.03 -8.93
C GLY A 70 0.08 10.57 -9.31
N VAL A 71 -1.12 10.11 -9.64
CA VAL A 71 -1.23 9.51 -10.98
C VAL A 71 -1.47 10.73 -11.88
N GLY A 72 -0.55 11.04 -12.79
CA GLY A 72 -0.76 12.14 -13.73
C GLY A 72 -2.14 11.96 -14.39
N VAL A 73 -2.88 13.05 -14.65
CA VAL A 73 -4.21 12.95 -15.26
C VAL A 73 -4.19 12.06 -16.49
N ASP A 74 -3.12 12.16 -17.28
CA ASP A 74 -2.91 11.34 -18.48
C ASP A 74 -2.77 9.84 -18.17
N GLU A 75 -1.99 9.47 -17.15
CA GLU A 75 -1.80 8.08 -16.73
C GLU A 75 -3.07 7.52 -16.07
N ALA A 76 -3.83 8.36 -15.35
CA ALA A 76 -5.11 8.01 -14.76
C ALA A 76 -6.17 7.76 -15.85
N LEU A 77 -6.15 8.55 -16.93
CA LEU A 77 -6.98 8.34 -18.10
C LEU A 77 -6.58 7.07 -18.87
N GLU A 78 -5.28 6.76 -18.93
CA GLU A 78 -4.77 5.57 -19.60
C GLU A 78 -5.19 4.27 -18.90
N ILE A 79 -5.18 4.25 -17.56
CA ILE A 79 -5.59 3.07 -16.78
C ILE A 79 -7.11 2.99 -16.54
N ALA A 80 -7.85 4.06 -16.80
CA ALA A 80 -9.30 4.09 -16.59
C ALA A 80 -10.04 3.22 -17.61
N THR A 81 -11.06 2.50 -17.15
CA THR A 81 -11.97 1.80 -18.05
C THR A 81 -12.86 2.78 -18.81
N ASN A 82 -13.28 2.41 -20.02
CA ASN A 82 -14.27 3.18 -20.80
C ASN A 82 -15.55 3.52 -20.00
N LYS A 83 -15.94 2.63 -19.08
CA LYS A 83 -17.08 2.86 -18.17
C LYS A 83 -16.82 4.04 -17.23
N GLN A 84 -15.67 4.04 -16.56
CA GLN A 84 -15.28 5.11 -15.63
C GLN A 84 -15.16 6.46 -16.35
N ILE A 85 -14.54 6.48 -17.53
CA ILE A 85 -14.42 7.70 -18.36
C ILE A 85 -15.80 8.23 -18.72
N ARG A 86 -16.68 7.37 -19.25
CA ARG A 86 -18.05 7.76 -19.62
C ARG A 86 -18.84 8.30 -18.44
N ASP A 87 -18.80 7.61 -17.30
CA ASP A 87 -19.56 7.99 -16.11
C ASP A 87 -19.08 9.35 -15.58
N GLU A 88 -17.78 9.63 -15.63
CA GLU A 88 -17.21 10.94 -15.25
C GLU A 88 -17.59 12.05 -16.23
N VAL A 89 -17.57 11.80 -17.54
CA VAL A 89 -18.03 12.77 -18.56
C VAL A 89 -19.52 13.11 -18.36
N ILE A 90 -20.37 12.10 -18.16
CA ILE A 90 -21.81 12.32 -17.89
C ILE A 90 -22.01 13.13 -16.62
N ARG A 91 -21.22 12.86 -15.57
CA ARG A 91 -21.29 13.61 -14.31
C ARG A 91 -20.99 15.09 -14.53
N ARG A 92 -19.94 15.43 -15.29
CA ARG A 92 -19.57 16.82 -15.59
C ARG A 92 -20.63 17.56 -16.40
N ILE A 93 -21.15 16.91 -17.44
CA ILE A 93 -22.21 17.49 -18.29
C ILE A 93 -23.49 17.81 -17.48
N LYS A 94 -23.77 17.08 -16.40
CA LYS A 94 -24.95 17.34 -15.54
C LYS A 94 -24.72 18.44 -14.50
N VAL A 95 -23.48 18.81 -14.26
CA VAL A 95 -23.08 19.81 -13.26
C VAL A 95 -22.93 21.19 -13.92
N ASP A 96 -22.69 21.23 -15.23
CA ASP A 96 -22.83 22.42 -16.10
C ASP A 96 -24.30 22.69 -16.48
#